data_AF-A0A392MT41-F1
#
_entry.id   AF-A0A392MT41-F1
#
_cell.length_a   1.000
_cell.length_b   1.000
_cell.length_c   1.000
_cell.angle_alpha   90.00
_cell.angle_beta   90.00
_cell.angle_gamma   90.00
#
_symmetry.space_group_name_H-M   'P 1'
#
loop_
_entity.id
_entity.type
_entity.pdbx_description
1 polymer ?
#
loop_
_entity_poly.entity_id
_entity_poly.type
_entity_poly.pdbx_seq_one_letter_code
_entity_poly.pdbx_strand_id
1 'polypeptide(L)'
;MVLEFLGDSLLRLVKYNRYKGLPLNKVREICQCILIGLDYLHREHGIIHTDLKLENVLLVSTIDPAKDPVRSGVTPILERPEGNINGTVTSLIEKKLKRRARRAVAKISGQRASMGGMGEAPKSERNIDGINVRCKVVDFGNACWADKPFAEEIQTRQYRAPEVILQAGYSFSVDMWSFACIAFELATGDMLFTPKVGQGFSEDEV
;
A
#
# COMPACT_ATOMS: atom_id res chain seq x y z
N MET A 1 18.34 5.05 15.38
CA MET A 1 18.64 3.69 14.85
C MET A 1 19.37 3.82 13.53
N VAL A 2 20.34 2.95 13.24
CA VAL A 2 20.98 2.82 11.92
C VAL A 2 20.58 1.46 11.37
N LEU A 3 20.06 1.41 10.15
CA LEU A 3 19.56 0.20 9.48
C LEU A 3 20.19 0.10 8.09
N GLU A 4 20.10 -1.08 7.47
CA GLU A 4 20.46 -1.24 6.06
C GLU A 4 19.57 -0.37 5.16
N PHE A 5 20.12 0.11 4.05
CA PHE A 5 19.33 0.81 3.05
C PHE A 5 18.43 -0.17 2.30
N LEU A 6 17.14 0.12 2.26
CA LEU A 6 16.14 -0.60 1.47
C LEU A 6 15.56 0.32 0.39
N GLY A 7 14.91 -0.29 -0.59
CA GLY A 7 14.28 0.38 -1.71
C GLY A 7 12.85 0.83 -1.43
N ASP A 8 12.04 0.79 -2.48
CA ASP A 8 10.69 1.32 -2.47
C ASP A 8 9.70 0.42 -1.73
N SER A 9 8.66 1.02 -1.14
CA SER A 9 7.57 0.25 -0.53
C SER A 9 6.71 -0.47 -1.57
N LEU A 10 6.04 -1.54 -1.15
CA LEU A 10 5.05 -2.21 -2.00
C LEU A 10 3.91 -1.27 -2.42
N LEU A 11 3.57 -0.28 -1.60
CA LEU A 11 2.59 0.74 -2.00
C LEU A 11 3.08 1.51 -3.23
N ARG A 12 4.37 1.84 -3.32
CA ARG A 12 4.94 2.50 -4.49
C ARG A 12 4.94 1.57 -5.71
N LEU A 13 5.18 0.27 -5.52
CA LEU A 13 5.06 -0.74 -6.58
C LEU A 13 3.63 -0.84 -7.14
N VAL A 14 2.61 -0.92 -6.28
CA VAL A 14 1.20 -0.97 -6.71
C VAL A 14 0.79 0.31 -7.43
N LYS A 15 1.21 1.48 -6.93
CA LYS A 15 1.03 2.78 -7.61
C LYS A 15 1.72 2.81 -8.98
N TYR A 16 2.94 2.27 -9.04
CA TYR A 16 3.68 2.16 -10.28
C TYR A 16 2.95 1.24 -11.28
N ASN A 17 2.36 0.15 -10.82
CA ASN A 17 1.51 -0.71 -11.66
C ASN A 17 0.09 -0.16 -11.90
N ARG A 18 -0.17 1.10 -11.52
CA ARG A 18 -1.47 1.78 -11.69
C ARG A 18 -2.65 1.02 -11.09
N TYR A 19 -2.44 0.33 -9.97
CA TYR A 19 -3.50 -0.41 -9.26
C TYR A 19 -4.20 -1.49 -10.14
N LYS A 20 -3.49 -2.11 -11.08
CA LYS A 20 -4.04 -3.16 -11.95
C LYS A 20 -3.89 -4.60 -11.41
N GLY A 21 -3.35 -4.76 -10.22
CA GLY A 21 -2.91 -6.07 -9.71
C GLY A 21 -1.61 -6.56 -10.38
N LEU A 22 -0.77 -7.25 -9.61
CA LEU A 22 0.50 -7.81 -10.07
C LEU A 22 0.31 -9.23 -10.60
N PRO A 23 1.16 -9.69 -11.53
CA PRO A 23 1.25 -11.10 -11.91
C PRO A 23 1.44 -12.02 -10.70
N LEU A 24 0.71 -13.14 -10.67
CA LEU A 24 0.66 -14.04 -9.51
C LEU A 24 2.00 -14.64 -9.12
N ASN A 25 2.93 -14.80 -10.06
CA ASN A 25 4.31 -15.22 -9.75
C ASN A 25 5.01 -14.19 -8.85
N LYS A 26 4.89 -12.89 -9.17
CA LYS A 26 5.46 -11.81 -8.33
C LYS A 26 4.74 -11.71 -6.98
N VAL A 27 3.41 -11.84 -6.97
CA VAL A 27 2.64 -11.88 -5.71
C VAL A 27 3.14 -13.03 -4.82
N ARG A 28 3.34 -14.22 -5.39
CA ARG A 28 3.87 -15.39 -4.66
C ARG A 28 5.25 -15.13 -4.05
N GLU A 29 6.17 -14.55 -4.81
CA GLU A 29 7.52 -14.20 -4.33
C GLU A 29 7.47 -13.20 -3.16
N ILE A 30 6.64 -12.16 -3.27
CA ILE A 30 6.44 -11.17 -2.21
C ILE A 30 5.83 -11.83 -0.97
N CYS A 31 4.78 -12.64 -1.15
CA CYS A 31 4.14 -13.35 -0.05
C CYS A 31 5.11 -14.28 0.68
N GLN A 32 5.98 -14.99 -0.05
CA GLN A 32 7.01 -15.83 0.55
C GLN A 32 7.96 -15.01 1.44
N CYS A 33 8.42 -13.85 0.97
CA CYS A 33 9.30 -12.98 1.75
C CYS A 33 8.63 -12.48 3.04
N ILE A 34 7.35 -12.06 2.96
CA ILE A 34 6.59 -11.61 4.12
C ILE A 34 6.37 -12.76 5.11
N LEU A 35 5.94 -13.92 4.65
CA LEU A 35 5.66 -15.08 5.50
C LEU A 35 6.91 -15.60 6.21
N ILE A 36 8.07 -15.62 5.54
CA ILE A 36 9.35 -15.96 6.18
C ILE A 36 9.68 -14.96 7.30
N GLY A 37 9.46 -13.66 7.05
CA GLY A 37 9.66 -12.62 8.07
C GLY A 37 8.72 -12.77 9.25
N LEU A 38 7.43 -12.99 9.00
CA LEU A 38 6.43 -13.20 10.06
C LEU A 38 6.71 -14.47 10.86
N ASP A 39 7.06 -15.58 10.21
CA ASP A 39 7.41 -16.84 10.90
C ASP A 39 8.56 -16.63 11.89
N TYR A 40 9.60 -15.89 11.48
CA TYR A 40 10.73 -15.54 12.36
C TYR A 40 10.32 -14.63 13.54
N LEU A 41 9.46 -13.64 13.30
CA LEU A 41 8.96 -12.76 14.37
C LEU A 41 8.11 -13.54 15.38
N HIS A 42 7.17 -14.35 14.88
CA HIS A 42 6.18 -15.05 15.69
C HIS A 42 6.82 -16.20 16.47
N ARG A 43 7.58 -17.07 15.80
CA ARG A 43 8.13 -18.30 16.42
C ARG A 43 9.39 -18.04 17.23
N GLU A 44 10.34 -17.29 16.67
CA GLU A 44 11.67 -17.15 17.28
C GLU A 44 11.72 -16.01 18.31
N HIS A 45 10.88 -14.97 18.16
CA HIS A 45 10.95 -13.77 18.99
C HIS A 45 9.69 -13.48 19.79
N GLY A 46 8.56 -14.12 19.49
CA GLY A 46 7.28 -13.82 20.13
C GLY A 46 6.81 -12.38 19.90
N ILE A 47 7.20 -11.77 18.77
CA ILE A 47 6.84 -10.40 18.39
C ILE A 47 5.64 -10.43 17.45
N ILE A 48 4.66 -9.56 17.70
CA ILE A 48 3.53 -9.28 16.81
C ILE A 48 3.81 -7.92 16.16
N HIS A 49 3.72 -7.80 14.83
CA HIS A 49 4.00 -6.56 14.13
C HIS A 49 2.89 -5.52 14.31
N THR A 50 1.62 -5.94 14.33
CA THR A 50 0.42 -5.15 14.62
C THR A 50 0.05 -4.04 13.62
N ASP A 51 0.87 -3.76 12.61
CA ASP A 51 0.60 -2.71 11.60
C ASP A 51 1.17 -3.09 10.22
N LEU A 52 0.97 -4.35 9.83
CA LEU A 52 1.39 -4.83 8.52
C LEU A 52 0.51 -4.22 7.42
N LYS A 53 1.13 -3.53 6.46
CA LYS A 53 0.51 -2.87 5.31
C LYS A 53 1.52 -2.69 4.19
N LEU A 54 1.06 -2.29 2.99
CA LEU A 54 1.92 -2.11 1.82
C LEU A 54 3.06 -1.10 2.04
N GLU A 55 2.88 -0.13 2.92
CA GLU A 55 3.90 0.86 3.30
C GLU A 55 5.04 0.25 4.13
N ASN A 56 4.74 -0.76 4.94
CA ASN A 56 5.65 -1.37 5.91
C ASN A 56 6.34 -2.64 5.38
N VAL A 57 6.32 -2.81 4.06
CA VAL A 57 7.09 -3.83 3.35
C VAL A 57 7.89 -3.15 2.25
N LEU A 58 9.22 -3.20 2.35
CA LEU A 58 10.12 -2.53 1.43
C LEU A 58 10.84 -3.54 0.54
N LEU A 59 10.95 -3.20 -0.74
CA LEU A 59 11.81 -3.90 -1.68
C LEU A 59 13.28 -3.77 -1.26
N VAL A 60 14.11 -4.75 -1.56
CA VAL A 60 15.56 -4.69 -1.31
C VAL A 60 16.26 -3.74 -2.29
N SER A 61 15.64 -3.48 -3.45
CA SER A 61 16.14 -2.55 -4.47
C SER A 61 15.10 -1.49 -4.82
N THR A 62 15.56 -0.30 -5.22
CA THR A 62 14.69 0.75 -5.75
C THR A 62 14.15 0.38 -7.13
N ILE A 63 12.93 0.81 -7.41
CA ILE A 63 12.30 0.68 -8.72
C ILE A 63 12.98 1.70 -9.64
N ASP A 64 13.69 1.21 -10.64
CA ASP A 64 14.32 2.04 -11.67
C ASP A 64 13.35 2.28 -12.84
N PRO A 65 12.81 3.50 -13.02
CA PRO A 65 11.90 3.79 -14.12
C PRO A 65 12.58 3.76 -15.48
N ALA A 66 13.91 3.80 -15.57
CA ALA A 66 14.65 3.70 -16.83
C ALA A 66 14.71 2.24 -17.35
N LYS A 67 14.51 1.26 -16.46
CA LYS A 67 14.34 -0.16 -16.82
C LYS A 67 12.89 -0.50 -17.19
N ASP A 68 11.98 0.48 -17.14
CA ASP A 68 10.63 0.40 -17.72
C ASP A 68 10.74 0.55 -19.25
N PRO A 69 10.45 -0.49 -20.05
CA PRO A 69 10.49 -0.40 -21.51
C PRO A 69 9.55 0.68 -22.08
N VAL A 70 8.59 1.17 -21.29
CA VAL A 70 7.63 2.21 -21.69
C VAL A 70 8.18 3.64 -21.47
N ARG A 71 9.19 3.83 -20.61
CA ARG A 71 9.82 5.15 -20.35
C ARG A 71 11.20 5.31 -20.97
N SER A 72 11.78 4.27 -21.55
CA SER A 72 13.09 4.35 -22.21
C SER A 72 13.16 5.35 -23.38
N GLY A 73 12.02 5.91 -23.83
CA GLY A 73 11.94 6.94 -24.87
C GLY A 73 11.64 8.38 -24.40
N VAL A 74 11.53 8.67 -23.09
CA VAL A 74 11.27 10.04 -22.62
C VAL A 74 12.27 10.45 -21.56
N THR A 75 13.25 11.27 -21.96
CA THR A 75 14.18 11.96 -21.05
C THR A 75 13.40 12.78 -20.02
N PRO A 76 13.56 12.52 -18.71
CA PRO A 76 13.00 13.41 -17.70
C PRO A 76 13.90 14.64 -17.60
N ILE A 77 13.44 15.76 -18.16
CA ILE A 77 13.95 17.08 -17.81
C ILE A 77 13.57 17.32 -16.35
N LEU A 78 14.51 17.06 -15.45
CA LEU A 78 14.46 17.49 -14.06
C LEU A 78 15.18 18.83 -13.96
N GLU A 79 14.49 19.93 -14.25
CA GLU A 79 14.89 21.19 -13.66
C GLU A 79 14.51 21.18 -12.18
N ARG A 80 15.53 21.25 -11.32
CA ARG A 80 15.37 21.46 -9.88
C ARG A 80 14.93 22.91 -9.66
N PRO A 81 13.83 23.18 -8.95
CA PRO A 81 13.66 24.48 -8.33
C PRO A 81 14.44 24.46 -7.02
N GLU A 82 15.39 25.38 -6.92
CA GLU A 82 16.09 25.76 -5.70
C GLU A 82 15.09 26.16 -4.61
N GLY A 83 15.45 25.89 -3.34
CA GLY A 83 14.53 25.87 -2.21
C GLY A 83 13.92 27.20 -1.81
N ASN A 84 12.84 27.11 -1.01
CA ASN A 84 12.76 27.88 0.22
C ASN A 84 11.75 27.32 1.24
N ILE A 85 12.19 27.40 2.49
CA ILE A 85 11.57 27.22 3.81
C ILE A 85 10.18 27.87 3.94
N ASN A 86 9.18 27.10 4.40
CA ASN A 86 8.30 27.40 5.55
C ASN A 86 7.06 26.50 5.56
N GLY A 87 6.79 25.89 6.72
CA GLY A 87 5.66 25.00 6.95
C GLY A 87 4.29 25.70 6.95
N THR A 88 3.24 24.87 6.90
CA THR A 88 1.83 25.16 7.26
C THR A 88 0.79 25.30 6.12
N VAL A 89 1.07 24.97 4.85
CA VAL A 89 0.04 25.06 3.76
C VAL A 89 -0.16 23.77 2.94
N THR A 90 0.17 22.60 3.49
CA THR A 90 0.07 21.32 2.75
C THR A 90 -1.35 20.74 2.69
N SER A 91 -2.24 21.04 3.65
CA SER A 91 -3.54 20.35 3.75
C SER A 91 -4.60 20.82 2.73
N LEU A 92 -4.58 22.11 2.36
CA LEU A 92 -5.59 22.69 1.47
C LEU A 92 -5.28 22.40 -0.01
N ILE A 93 -4.00 22.38 -0.38
CA ILE A 93 -3.55 22.07 -1.73
C ILE A 93 -3.79 20.57 -2.02
N GLU A 94 -3.50 19.68 -1.06
CA GLU A 94 -3.81 18.26 -1.18
C GLU A 94 -5.33 18.00 -1.24
N LYS A 95 -6.14 18.66 -0.39
CA LYS A 95 -7.61 18.57 -0.47
C LYS A 95 -8.13 19.08 -1.81
N LYS A 96 -7.56 20.15 -2.36
CA LYS A 96 -7.95 20.72 -3.66
C LYS A 96 -7.54 19.80 -4.81
N LEU A 97 -6.37 19.16 -4.74
CA LEU A 97 -5.88 18.19 -5.72
C LEU A 97 -6.69 16.89 -5.71
N LYS A 98 -7.05 16.37 -4.53
CA LYS A 98 -7.89 15.18 -4.34
C LYS A 98 -9.34 15.42 -4.80
N ARG A 99 -9.87 16.63 -4.59
CA ARG A 99 -11.18 17.05 -5.11
C ARG A 99 -11.18 17.22 -6.63
N ARG A 100 -10.08 17.73 -7.22
CA ARG A 100 -9.90 17.83 -8.68
C ARG A 100 -9.78 16.45 -9.32
N ALA A 101 -9.06 15.51 -8.69
CA ALA A 101 -8.96 14.12 -9.14
C ALA A 101 -10.33 13.41 -9.11
N ARG A 102 -11.11 13.56 -8.03
CA ARG A 102 -12.47 12.99 -7.93
C ARG A 102 -13.44 13.59 -8.96
N ARG A 103 -13.38 14.92 -9.20
CA ARG A 103 -14.21 15.58 -10.22
C ARG A 103 -13.81 15.20 -11.65
N ALA A 104 -12.52 14.97 -11.92
CA ALA A 104 -12.07 14.47 -13.21
C ALA A 104 -12.60 13.05 -13.48
N VAL A 105 -12.54 12.16 -12.49
CA VAL A 105 -13.08 10.79 -12.59
C VAL A 105 -14.59 10.77 -12.80
N ALA A 106 -15.35 11.59 -12.07
CA ALA A 106 -16.82 11.68 -12.23
C ALA A 106 -17.26 12.30 -13.57
N LYS A 107 -16.46 13.22 -14.14
CA LYS A 107 -16.74 13.80 -15.46
C LYS A 107 -16.47 12.80 -16.60
N ILE A 108 -15.47 11.93 -16.42
CA ILE A 108 -15.14 10.84 -17.34
C ILE A 108 -16.21 9.73 -17.31
N SER A 109 -16.79 9.42 -16.15
CA SER A 109 -17.87 8.43 -16.05
C SER A 109 -19.22 8.93 -16.61
N GLY A 110 -19.52 10.23 -16.46
CA GLY A 110 -20.76 10.83 -16.99
C GLY A 110 -20.75 11.03 -18.51
N GLN A 111 -19.59 11.30 -19.13
CA GLN A 111 -19.49 11.46 -20.59
C GLN A 111 -19.49 10.14 -21.38
N ARG A 112 -19.13 9.02 -20.75
CA ARG A 112 -19.12 7.68 -21.40
C ARG A 112 -20.51 7.14 -21.74
N ALA A 113 -21.58 7.66 -21.14
CA ALA A 113 -22.94 7.24 -21.46
C ALA A 113 -23.55 7.93 -22.69
N SER A 114 -22.95 9.04 -23.20
CA SER A 114 -23.65 9.91 -24.16
C SER A 114 -23.00 10.07 -25.53
N MET A 115 -21.76 9.64 -25.78
CA MET A 115 -21.19 9.68 -27.14
C MET A 115 -20.40 8.42 -27.45
N GLY A 116 -20.95 7.62 -28.37
CA GLY A 116 -20.22 6.55 -29.03
C GLY A 116 -19.10 7.10 -29.91
N GLY A 117 -18.04 6.29 -30.05
CA GLY A 117 -17.06 6.43 -31.12
C GLY A 117 -15.94 7.44 -30.90
N MET A 118 -14.89 7.04 -30.18
CA MET A 118 -13.47 7.24 -30.54
C MET A 118 -12.63 6.59 -29.43
N GLY A 119 -11.90 5.52 -29.79
CA GLY A 119 -11.10 4.75 -28.84
C GLY A 119 -10.02 5.61 -28.18
N GLU A 120 -10.00 5.61 -26.84
CA GLU A 120 -8.79 5.96 -26.10
C GLU A 120 -7.69 5.01 -26.55
N ALA A 121 -6.58 5.54 -27.08
CA ALA A 121 -5.39 4.74 -27.33
C ALA A 121 -5.05 3.99 -26.02
N PRO A 122 -4.88 2.66 -26.05
CA PRO A 122 -4.64 1.89 -24.84
C PRO A 122 -3.37 2.44 -24.18
N LYS A 123 -3.51 2.93 -22.94
CA LYS A 123 -2.33 3.29 -22.14
C LYS A 123 -1.42 2.06 -22.13
N SER A 124 -0.22 2.19 -22.69
CA SER A 124 0.76 1.12 -22.76
C SER A 124 0.87 0.43 -21.40
N GLU A 125 0.79 -0.89 -21.46
CA GLU A 125 0.91 -1.78 -20.32
C GLU A 125 2.32 -1.62 -19.75
N ARG A 126 2.42 -1.33 -18.45
CA ARG A 126 3.73 -1.19 -17.80
C ARG A 126 4.26 -2.60 -17.58
N ASN A 127 5.46 -2.88 -18.08
CA ASN A 127 6.10 -4.16 -17.85
C ASN A 127 6.83 -4.10 -16.49
N ILE A 128 6.46 -5.01 -15.58
CA ILE A 128 7.08 -5.14 -14.25
C ILE A 128 8.00 -6.36 -14.11
N ASP A 129 8.25 -7.11 -15.18
CA ASP A 129 9.06 -8.34 -15.16
C ASP A 129 10.51 -8.05 -14.74
N GLY A 130 11.04 -6.89 -15.13
CA GLY A 130 12.38 -6.41 -14.77
C GLY A 130 12.52 -5.89 -13.34
N ILE A 131 11.44 -5.84 -12.56
CA ILE A 131 11.48 -5.42 -11.16
C ILE A 131 11.80 -6.62 -10.28
N ASN A 132 12.88 -6.50 -9.50
CA ASN A 132 13.20 -7.42 -8.41
C ASN A 132 12.24 -7.15 -7.24
N VAL A 133 11.46 -8.17 -6.87
CA VAL A 133 10.41 -8.05 -5.84
C VAL A 133 10.81 -8.62 -4.48
N ARG A 134 12.09 -9.00 -4.30
CA ARG A 134 12.60 -9.41 -2.99
C ARG A 134 12.38 -8.26 -2.00
N CYS A 135 11.77 -8.55 -0.86
CA CYS A 135 11.35 -7.53 0.10
C CYS A 135 11.60 -7.96 1.56
N LYS A 136 11.45 -7.00 2.47
CA LYS A 136 11.56 -7.17 3.93
C LYS A 136 10.43 -6.42 4.63
N VAL A 137 9.93 -7.00 5.71
CA VAL A 137 9.01 -6.34 6.64
C VAL A 137 9.82 -5.33 7.47
N VAL A 138 9.28 -4.13 7.67
CA VAL A 138 9.94 -3.01 8.37
C VAL A 138 8.95 -2.28 9.26
N ASP A 139 9.44 -1.29 10.01
CA ASP A 139 8.65 -0.42 10.87
C ASP A 139 7.98 -1.15 12.04
N PHE A 140 8.82 -1.52 13.01
CA PHE A 140 8.42 -2.13 14.27
C PHE A 140 7.98 -1.11 15.33
N GLY A 141 7.68 0.14 14.94
CA GLY A 141 7.29 1.19 15.89
C GLY A 141 5.99 0.89 16.65
N ASN A 142 5.09 0.11 16.05
CA ASN A 142 3.84 -0.36 16.66
C ASN A 142 3.90 -1.82 17.13
N ALA A 143 5.02 -2.52 16.90
CA ALA A 143 5.14 -3.92 17.25
C ALA A 143 5.07 -4.12 18.78
N CYS A 144 4.50 -5.25 19.20
CA CYS A 144 4.39 -5.61 20.61
C CYS A 144 4.84 -7.06 20.85
N TRP A 145 5.08 -7.38 22.12
CA TRP A 145 5.49 -8.70 22.55
C TRP A 145 4.22 -9.45 22.90
N ALA A 146 4.08 -10.71 22.49
CA ALA A 146 2.84 -11.46 22.67
C ALA A 146 2.44 -11.65 24.14
N ASP A 147 3.41 -11.64 25.07
CA ASP A 147 3.18 -11.69 26.51
C ASP A 147 2.90 -10.33 27.15
N LYS A 148 3.11 -9.22 26.41
CA LYS A 148 2.97 -7.84 26.88
C LYS A 148 2.36 -6.95 25.79
N PRO A 149 1.07 -7.14 25.47
CA PRO A 149 0.38 -6.27 24.51
C PRO A 149 0.36 -4.82 25.03
N PHE A 150 0.76 -3.88 24.17
CA PHE A 150 0.93 -2.47 24.52
C PHE A 150 -0.31 -1.61 24.24
N ALA A 151 -1.12 -2.00 23.26
CA ALA A 151 -2.32 -1.29 22.83
C ALA A 151 -3.42 -2.27 22.44
N GLU A 152 -4.68 -1.93 22.72
CA GLU A 152 -5.86 -2.69 22.28
C GLU A 152 -6.29 -2.29 20.87
N GLU A 153 -6.17 -1.01 20.52
CA GLU A 153 -6.37 -0.55 19.14
C GLU A 153 -5.08 -0.65 18.34
N ILE A 154 -5.00 -1.69 17.51
CA ILE A 154 -3.89 -1.93 16.59
C ILE A 154 -4.37 -1.95 15.13
N GLN A 155 -3.42 -2.06 14.21
CA GLN A 155 -3.60 -2.17 12.76
C GLN A 155 -4.24 -0.95 12.08
N THR A 156 -3.74 -0.66 10.90
CA THR A 156 -4.38 0.27 9.97
C THR A 156 -5.74 -0.29 9.52
N ARG A 157 -6.77 0.57 9.50
CA ARG A 157 -8.20 0.21 9.33
C ARG A 157 -8.53 -0.83 8.25
N GLN A 158 -7.92 -0.75 7.07
CA GLN A 158 -8.18 -1.65 5.94
C GLN A 158 -7.58 -3.06 6.13
N TYR A 159 -6.59 -3.17 7.01
CA TYR A 159 -5.85 -4.39 7.32
C TYR A 159 -6.19 -4.94 8.71
N ARG A 160 -7.16 -4.32 9.40
CA ARG A 160 -7.52 -4.62 10.78
C ARG A 160 -8.32 -5.92 10.87
N ALA A 161 -7.91 -6.77 11.79
CA ALA A 161 -8.50 -8.09 12.01
C ALA A 161 -9.84 -7.97 12.76
N PRO A 162 -10.78 -8.90 12.53
CA PRO A 162 -12.08 -8.87 13.19
C PRO A 162 -11.97 -9.01 14.71
N GLU A 163 -11.03 -9.79 15.24
CA GLU A 163 -10.81 -9.91 16.68
C GLU A 163 -10.38 -8.58 17.33
N VAL A 164 -9.68 -7.71 16.59
CA VAL A 164 -9.33 -6.36 17.04
C VAL A 164 -10.53 -5.43 16.97
N ILE A 165 -11.35 -5.53 15.91
CA ILE A 165 -12.58 -4.73 15.77
C ILE A 165 -13.59 -5.09 16.88
N LEU A 166 -13.69 -6.37 17.22
CA LEU A 166 -14.61 -6.88 18.24
C LEU A 166 -14.05 -6.83 19.66
N GLN A 167 -12.84 -6.28 19.85
CA GLN A 167 -12.13 -6.25 21.13
C GLN A 167 -12.06 -7.62 21.82
N ALA A 168 -11.95 -8.71 21.04
CA ALA A 168 -11.97 -10.08 21.54
C ALA A 168 -10.59 -10.57 22.03
N GLY A 169 -9.65 -9.64 22.21
CA GLY A 169 -8.22 -9.94 22.35
C GLY A 169 -7.56 -10.30 21.02
N TYR A 170 -6.23 -10.25 20.98
CA TYR A 170 -5.47 -10.58 19.78
C TYR A 170 -4.23 -11.41 20.08
N SER A 171 -3.71 -12.05 19.04
CA SER A 171 -2.47 -12.81 19.05
C SER A 171 -1.77 -12.66 17.70
N PHE A 172 -0.79 -13.50 17.41
CA PHE A 172 -0.06 -13.55 16.14
C PHE A 172 -0.96 -13.59 14.88
N SER A 173 -2.21 -14.07 15.02
CA SER A 173 -3.21 -14.15 13.94
C SER A 173 -3.51 -12.81 13.27
N VAL A 174 -3.36 -11.69 13.98
CA VAL A 174 -3.69 -10.37 13.42
C VAL A 174 -2.75 -9.99 12.27
N ASP A 175 -1.47 -10.34 12.37
CA ASP A 175 -0.51 -10.13 11.27
C ASP A 175 -0.86 -11.02 10.07
N MET A 176 -1.36 -12.23 10.32
CA MET A 176 -1.79 -13.16 9.26
C MET A 176 -3.03 -12.63 8.53
N TRP A 177 -3.95 -11.98 9.24
CA TRP A 177 -5.08 -11.29 8.64
C TRP A 177 -4.63 -10.12 7.75
N SER A 178 -3.78 -9.22 8.30
CA SER A 178 -3.23 -8.11 7.51
C SER A 178 -2.44 -8.59 6.29
N PHE A 179 -1.69 -9.68 6.42
CA PHE A 179 -1.00 -10.34 5.31
C PHE A 179 -1.97 -10.78 4.21
N ALA A 180 -3.11 -11.37 4.56
CA ALA A 180 -4.12 -11.77 3.58
C ALA A 180 -4.70 -10.57 2.83
N CYS A 181 -4.95 -9.46 3.52
CA CYS A 181 -5.35 -8.20 2.90
C CYS A 181 -4.29 -7.67 1.91
N ILE A 182 -3.01 -7.71 2.28
CA ILE A 182 -1.89 -7.33 1.39
C ILE A 182 -1.84 -8.24 0.17
N ALA A 183 -1.91 -9.56 0.34
CA ALA A 183 -1.85 -10.52 -0.75
C ALA A 183 -2.99 -10.30 -1.76
N PHE A 184 -4.20 -10.04 -1.27
CA PHE A 184 -5.35 -9.68 -2.10
C PHE A 184 -5.10 -8.37 -2.87
N GLU A 185 -4.67 -7.31 -2.18
CA GLU A 185 -4.44 -6.00 -2.82
C GLU A 185 -3.32 -6.06 -3.86
N LEU A 186 -2.28 -6.86 -3.62
CA LEU A 186 -1.22 -7.11 -4.61
C LEU A 186 -1.77 -7.82 -5.84
N ALA A 187 -2.67 -8.80 -5.68
CA ALA A 187 -3.21 -9.58 -6.79
C ALA A 187 -4.28 -8.83 -7.61
N THR A 188 -5.09 -7.99 -6.96
CA THR A 188 -6.24 -7.33 -7.61
C THR A 188 -5.99 -5.85 -7.92
N GLY A 189 -5.11 -5.20 -7.15
CA GLY A 189 -4.95 -3.75 -7.14
C GLY A 189 -5.98 -3.01 -6.28
N ASP A 190 -6.94 -3.73 -5.68
CA ASP A 190 -8.00 -3.21 -4.85
C ASP A 190 -7.83 -3.64 -3.39
N MET A 191 -8.17 -2.76 -2.45
CA MET A 191 -8.22 -3.11 -1.03
C MET A 191 -9.32 -4.16 -0.78
N LEU A 192 -9.01 -5.21 -0.01
CA LEU A 192 -9.97 -6.26 0.34
C LEU A 192 -11.18 -5.71 1.10
N PHE A 193 -10.91 -4.81 2.06
CA PHE A 193 -11.94 -4.13 2.84
C PHE A 193 -11.80 -2.61 2.74
N THR A 194 -12.84 -1.94 2.23
CA THR A 194 -12.93 -0.48 2.19
C THR A 194 -14.09 0.01 3.05
N PRO A 195 -13.94 0.04 4.39
CA PRO A 195 -15.02 0.41 5.28
C PRO A 195 -15.47 1.86 5.02
N LYS A 196 -16.75 2.04 4.71
CA LYS A 196 -17.38 3.34 4.48
C LYS A 196 -18.02 3.81 5.79
N VAL A 197 -18.01 5.11 6.03
CA VAL A 197 -18.83 5.71 7.08
C VAL A 197 -20.26 5.75 6.56
N GLY A 198 -21.18 5.04 7.20
CA GLY A 198 -22.61 5.04 6.89
C GLY A 198 -23.37 5.95 7.85
N GLN A 199 -24.45 6.60 7.39
CA GLN A 199 -25.40 7.23 8.31
C GLN A 199 -26.09 6.13 9.14
N GLY A 200 -25.95 6.20 10.46
CA GLY A 200 -26.60 5.29 11.40
C GLY A 200 -25.68 4.34 12.19
N PHE A 201 -24.37 4.35 11.91
CA PHE A 201 -23.36 3.70 12.76
C PHE A 201 -22.53 4.82 13.39
N SER A 202 -22.71 5.07 14.69
CA SER A 202 -21.86 6.02 15.43
C SER A 202 -20.42 5.49 15.46
N GLU A 203 -19.45 6.42 15.46
CA GLU A 203 -18.02 6.08 15.61
C GLU A 203 -17.72 5.42 16.97
N ASP A 204 -18.68 5.48 17.90
CA ASP A 204 -18.65 4.88 19.22
C ASP A 204 -19.77 3.82 19.32
N GLU A 205 -19.44 2.54 19.12
CA GLU A 205 -20.13 1.46 19.82
C GLU A 205 -19.07 0.53 20.42
N VAL A 206 -18.70 0.93 21.64
CA VAL A 206 -18.03 0.24 22.76
C VAL A 206 -16.57 -0.18 22.56
#